data_AF-A0AB39KUN3-F1
#
_entry.id   AF-A0AB39KUN3-F1
#
_cell.length_a   1.000
_cell.length_b   1.000
_cell.length_c   1.000
_cell.angle_alpha   90.00
_cell.angle_beta   90.00
_cell.angle_gamma   90.00
#
_symmetry.space_group_name_H-M   'P 1'
#
loop_
_entity.id
_entity.type
_entity.pdbx_description
1 polymer ?
#
loop_
_entity_poly.entity_id
_entity_poly.type
_entity_poly.pdbx_seq_one_letter_code
_entity_poly.pdbx_strand_id
1 'polypeptide(L)'
;MPKAKREPFVGDAVLSFRRCKEPVAFSIDGDRNLAQGKGSLTGDIEQLRAAFREGAAELALEDGRVLPITVVAHSEGAPTAYFEIRAARRY
;
A
#
# COMPACT_ATOMS: atom_id res chain seq x y z
N MET A 1 -24.86 -18.34 3.33
CA MET A 1 -23.76 -18.65 2.40
C MET A 1 -22.61 -17.69 2.70
N PRO A 2 -21.41 -18.15 3.10
CA PRO A 2 -20.30 -17.23 3.25
C PRO A 2 -19.90 -16.73 1.86
N LYS A 3 -19.94 -15.41 1.65
CA LYS A 3 -19.40 -14.77 0.44
C LYS A 3 -17.98 -15.30 0.24
N ALA A 4 -17.67 -15.83 -0.93
CA ALA A 4 -16.33 -16.30 -1.26
C ALA A 4 -15.32 -15.21 -0.86
N LYS A 5 -14.49 -15.49 0.15
CA LYS A 5 -13.37 -14.63 0.51
C LYS A 5 -12.48 -14.63 -0.71
N ARG A 6 -12.54 -13.57 -1.51
CA ARG A 6 -11.56 -13.34 -2.57
C ARG A 6 -10.19 -13.31 -1.90
N GLU A 7 -9.26 -14.09 -2.43
CA GLU A 7 -7.91 -14.12 -1.90
C GLU A 7 -7.30 -12.72 -1.99
N PRO A 8 -6.67 -12.23 -0.92
CA PRO A 8 -6.01 -10.94 -0.94
C PRO A 8 -4.91 -10.95 -1.99
N PHE A 9 -4.80 -9.86 -2.74
CA PHE A 9 -3.73 -9.70 -3.71
C PHE A 9 -2.46 -9.28 -2.98
N VAL A 10 -1.50 -10.20 -2.88
CA VAL A 10 -0.24 -10.00 -2.17
C VAL A 10 0.94 -10.04 -3.14
N GLY A 11 2.04 -9.39 -2.76
CA GLY A 11 3.28 -9.40 -3.53
C GLY A 11 4.31 -8.43 -2.97
N ASP A 12 5.45 -8.33 -3.65
CA ASP A 12 6.47 -7.33 -3.35
C ASP A 12 6.22 -6.03 -4.13
N ALA A 13 6.69 -4.93 -3.57
CA ALA A 13 6.55 -3.61 -4.16
C ALA A 13 7.66 -2.68 -3.67
N VAL A 14 7.76 -1.53 -4.33
CA VAL A 14 8.62 -0.42 -3.89
C VAL A 14 7.73 0.73 -3.44
N LEU A 15 7.82 1.07 -2.16
CA LEU A 15 7.18 2.23 -1.57
C LEU A 15 8.04 3.47 -1.84
N SER A 16 7.46 4.47 -2.49
CA SER A 16 8.13 5.73 -2.81
C SER A 16 7.45 6.90 -2.12
N PHE A 17 8.21 7.69 -1.35
CA PHE A 17 7.74 8.91 -0.67
C PHE A 17 8.94 9.84 -0.44
N ARG A 18 8.78 11.16 -0.51
CA ARG A 18 9.86 12.15 -0.29
C ARG A 18 11.22 11.82 -0.94
N ARG A 19 11.22 11.28 -2.16
CA ARG A 19 12.42 10.80 -2.89
C ARG A 19 13.13 9.57 -2.28
N CYS A 20 12.59 9.00 -1.22
CA CYS A 20 12.96 7.68 -0.71
C CYS A 20 12.25 6.60 -1.54
N LYS A 21 12.90 5.44 -1.69
CA LYS A 21 12.37 4.25 -2.35
C LYS A 21 12.75 3.03 -1.51
N GLU A 22 11.76 2.36 -0.96
CA GLU A 22 11.96 1.28 -0.01
C GLU A 22 11.23 0.02 -0.45
N PRO A 23 11.89 -1.16 -0.42
CA PRO A 23 11.22 -2.41 -0.70
C PRO A 23 10.24 -2.74 0.42
N VAL A 24 9.02 -3.12 0.05
CA VAL A 24 7.94 -3.51 0.96
C VAL A 24 7.15 -4.67 0.38
N ALA A 25 6.62 -5.53 1.24
CA ALA A 25 5.57 -6.46 0.84
C ALA A 25 4.20 -5.78 0.99
N PHE A 26 3.24 -6.08 0.12
CA PHE A 26 1.89 -5.56 0.20
C PHE A 26 0.84 -6.68 0.28
N SER A 27 -0.32 -6.34 0.83
CA SER A 27 -1.54 -7.13 0.76
C SER A 27 -2.70 -6.19 0.50
N ILE A 28 -3.45 -6.39 -0.58
CA ILE A 28 -4.61 -5.58 -0.97
C ILE A 28 -5.87 -6.43 -0.85
N ASP A 29 -6.82 -5.93 -0.07
CA ASP A 29 -8.13 -6.54 0.10
C ASP A 29 -9.02 -6.14 -1.09
N GLY A 30 -9.30 -7.07 -2.00
CA GLY A 30 -10.28 -6.84 -3.07
C GLY A 30 -9.94 -7.44 -4.43
N ASP A 31 -10.47 -6.80 -5.47
CA ASP A 31 -10.35 -7.21 -6.87
C ASP A 31 -9.12 -6.57 -7.53
N ARG A 32 -8.47 -7.26 -8.49
CA ARG A 32 -7.24 -6.82 -9.18
C ARG A 32 -7.39 -5.54 -10.03
N ASN A 33 -8.56 -4.93 -10.03
CA ASN A 33 -8.84 -3.68 -10.72
C ASN A 33 -8.12 -2.47 -10.09
N LEU A 34 -7.66 -2.56 -8.83
CA LEU A 34 -6.76 -1.60 -8.12
C LEU A 34 -7.09 -0.11 -8.27
N ALA A 35 -8.31 0.25 -8.68
CA ALA A 35 -8.73 1.63 -8.90
C ALA A 35 -9.04 2.35 -7.57
N GLN A 36 -9.55 1.58 -6.61
CA GLN A 36 -9.80 1.96 -5.22
C GLN A 36 -9.65 0.68 -4.38
N GLY A 37 -9.12 0.81 -3.17
CA GLY A 37 -8.90 -0.36 -2.31
C GLY A 37 -8.19 0.01 -1.03
N LYS A 38 -8.21 -0.92 -0.08
CA LYS A 38 -7.43 -0.83 1.15
C LYS A 38 -6.45 -1.98 1.19
N GLY A 39 -5.35 -1.78 1.89
CA GLY A 39 -4.35 -2.81 2.04
C GLY A 39 -3.42 -2.55 3.21
N SER A 40 -2.47 -3.47 3.37
CA SER A 40 -1.37 -3.35 4.31
C SER A 40 -0.04 -3.42 3.59
N LEU A 41 0.94 -2.70 4.13
CA LEU A 41 2.35 -2.77 3.76
C LEU A 41 3.11 -3.40 4.91
N THR A 42 4.09 -4.24 4.58
CA THR A 42 5.04 -4.81 5.53
C THR A 42 6.46 -4.43 5.10
N GLY A 43 7.25 -3.87 6.00
CA GLY A 43 8.59 -3.38 5.69
C GLY A 43 9.30 -2.75 6.88
N ASP A 44 10.29 -1.91 6.62
CA ASP A 44 11.03 -1.20 7.66
C ASP A 44 10.14 -0.25 8.46
N ILE A 45 10.22 -0.35 9.80
CA ILE A 45 9.33 0.37 10.73
C ILE A 45 9.50 1.89 10.62
N GLU A 46 10.75 2.37 10.52
CA GLU A 46 11.03 3.81 10.46
C GLU A 46 10.57 4.39 9.13
N GLN A 47 10.72 3.63 8.03
CA GLN A 47 10.25 4.04 6.71
C GLN A 47 8.72 4.07 6.63
N LEU A 48 8.04 3.07 7.18
CA LEU A 48 6.58 3.04 7.22
C LEU A 48 6.02 4.20 8.08
N ARG A 49 6.69 4.52 9.19
CA ARG A 49 6.36 5.69 10.02
C ARG A 49 6.56 7.00 9.26
N ALA A 50 7.64 7.12 8.49
CA ALA A 50 7.90 8.29 7.67
C ALA A 50 6.86 8.46 6.55
N ALA A 51 6.50 7.36 5.87
CA ALA A 51 5.45 7.34 4.86
C ALA A 51 4.07 7.72 5.43
N PHE A 52 3.74 7.27 6.64
CA PHE A 52 2.53 7.70 7.36
C PHE A 52 2.52 9.19 7.64
N ARG A 53 3.64 9.75 8.11
CA ARG A 53 3.76 11.20 8.38
C ARG A 53 3.64 12.05 7.12
N GLU A 54 4.07 11.53 5.97
CA GLU A 54 3.91 12.22 4.69
C GLU A 54 2.47 12.19 4.19
N GLY A 55 1.72 11.14 4.51
CA GLY A 55 0.30 10.98 4.16
C GLY A 55 0.05 10.73 2.67
N ALA A 56 1.03 10.87 1.79
CA ALA A 56 0.96 10.48 0.39
C ALA A 56 2.21 9.68 0.01
N ALA A 57 2.02 8.55 -0.66
CA ALA A 57 3.09 7.72 -1.18
C ALA A 57 2.66 7.06 -2.49
N GLU A 58 3.62 6.49 -3.21
CA GLU A 58 3.39 5.70 -4.40
C GLU A 58 3.87 4.27 -4.15
N LEU A 59 3.06 3.29 -4.54
CA LEU A 59 3.38 1.87 -4.45
C LEU A 59 3.62 1.34 -5.86
N ALA A 60 4.87 1.09 -6.21
CA ALA A 60 5.25 0.48 -7.48
C ALA A 60 5.25 -1.04 -7.34
N LEU A 61 4.36 -1.72 -8.06
CA LEU A 61 4.22 -3.17 -8.07
C LEU A 61 5.19 -3.81 -9.08
N GLU A 62 5.47 -5.10 -8.92
CA GLU A 62 6.35 -5.86 -9.83
C GLU A 62 5.86 -5.90 -11.29
N ASP A 63 4.55 -5.81 -11.50
CA ASP A 63 3.94 -5.77 -12.84
C ASP A 63 4.06 -4.40 -13.53
N GLY A 64 4.78 -3.46 -12.92
CA GLY A 64 5.03 -2.12 -13.45
C GLY A 64 3.92 -1.10 -13.15
N ARG A 65 2.82 -1.50 -12.50
CA ARG A 65 1.78 -0.56 -12.06
C ARG A 65 2.27 0.29 -10.90
N VAL A 66 1.96 1.59 -10.93
CA VAL A 66 2.20 2.51 -9.83
C VAL A 66 0.88 2.97 -9.26
N LEU A 67 0.65 2.68 -7.98
CA LEU A 67 -0.57 3.04 -7.27
C LEU A 67 -0.30 4.24 -6.36
N PRO A 68 -1.00 5.38 -6.53
CA PRO A 68 -0.97 6.43 -5.54
C PRO A 68 -1.74 5.97 -4.30
N ILE A 69 -1.11 6.04 -3.13
CA ILE A 69 -1.68 5.58 -1.86
C ILE A 69 -1.60 6.65 -0.78
N THR A 70 -2.44 6.49 0.25
CA THR A 70 -2.37 7.19 1.53
C THR A 70 -2.12 6.17 2.60
N VAL A 71 -1.04 6.30 3.35
CA VAL A 71 -0.86 5.47 4.55
C VAL A 71 -1.75 6.08 5.64
N VAL A 72 -2.76 5.33 6.07
CA VAL A 72 -3.83 5.80 6.97
C VAL A 72 -3.64 5.35 8.41
N ALA A 73 -2.83 4.31 8.64
CA ALA A 73 -2.48 3.87 9.97
C ALA A 73 -1.13 3.15 9.94
N HIS A 74 -0.43 3.18 11.07
CA HIS A 74 0.67 2.27 11.36
C HIS A 74 0.56 1.84 12.82
N SER A 75 1.05 0.66 13.15
CA SER A 75 1.15 0.25 14.55
C SER A 75 2.56 0.57 15.06
N GLU A 76 2.64 1.22 16.22
CA GLU A 76 3.92 1.58 16.83
C GLU A 76 4.70 0.31 17.17
N GLY A 77 5.95 0.23 16.72
CA GLY A 77 6.81 -0.96 16.89
C GLY A 77 6.45 -2.16 16.02
N ALA A 78 5.48 -2.04 15.10
CA ALA A 78 5.14 -3.11 14.17
C ALA A 78 5.70 -2.83 12.77
N PRO A 79 6.15 -3.86 12.03
CA PRO A 79 6.62 -3.73 10.65
C PRO A 79 5.45 -3.59 9.67
N THR A 80 4.26 -3.19 10.10
CA THR A 80 3.04 -3.16 9.28
C THR A 80 2.35 -1.81 9.35
N ALA A 81 2.00 -1.28 8.18
CA ALA A 81 1.17 -0.10 8.02
C ALA A 81 -0.04 -0.41 7.12
N TYR A 82 -1.09 0.38 7.22
CA TYR A 82 -2.30 0.26 6.43
C TYR A 82 -2.45 1.45 5.51
N PHE A 83 -2.94 1.21 4.31
CA PHE A 83 -3.09 2.23 3.29
C PHE A 83 -4.41 2.14 2.54
N GLU A 84 -4.75 3.24 1.89
CA GLU A 84 -5.85 3.33 0.95
C GLU A 84 -5.33 3.79 -0.41
N ILE A 85 -5.78 3.15 -1.48
CA ILE A 85 -5.47 3.54 -2.86
C ILE A 85 -6.28 4.79 -3.19
N ARG A 86 -5.58 5.84 -3.60
CA ARG A 86 -6.23 7.03 -4.16
C ARG A 86 -6.65 6.71 -5.58
N ALA A 87 -7.90 7.00 -5.92
CA ALA A 87 -8.30 7.03 -7.32
C ALA A 87 -7.38 8.01 -8.05
N ALA A 88 -6.72 7.57 -9.12
CA ALA A 88 -6.08 8.49 -10.04
C ALA A 88 -7.19 9.42 -10.55
N ARG A 89 -7.17 10.68 -10.12
CA ARG A 89 -8.11 11.68 -10.64
C ARG A 89 -7.89 11.74 -12.15
N ARG A 90 -8.86 11.21 -12.90
CA ARG A 90 -9.00 11.55 -14.33
C ARG A 90 -9.32 13.04 -14.36
N TYR A 91 -8.35 13.84 -14.77
CA TYR A 91 -8.59 15.20 -15.24
C TYR A 91 -9.21 15.14 -16.63
#